data_AF-A0A1H7E5N5-F1
#
_entry.id   AF-A0A1H7E5N5-F1
#
_cell.length_a   1.000
_cell.length_b   1.000
_cell.length_c   1.000
_cell.angle_alpha   90.00
_cell.angle_beta   90.00
_cell.angle_gamma   90.00
#
_symmetry.space_group_name_H-M   'P 1'
#
loop_
_entity.id
_entity.type
_entity.pdbx_description
1 polymer ?
#
loop_
_entity_poly.entity_id
_entity_poly.type
_entity_poly.pdbx_seq_one_letter_code
_entity_poly.pdbx_strand_id
1 'polypeptide(L)'
;MRSPRRSAIGGVDLIAYVDIDEQIGKFTSVPIQIKAATQRSFSIDRKYAKFPDLPLAYMWGVGQPETAIIYALTYRESLGVGQSMGWLQTDSWPEGSRYTSTAPSERLVDRLARYEVQPGTWKGRIASALRRE
;
A
#
# COMPACT_ATOMS: atom_id res chain seq x y z
N MET A 1 -0.98 -19.24 -29.41
CA MET A 1 -1.13 -19.82 -28.06
C MET A 1 -0.38 -18.92 -27.07
N ARG A 2 -1.08 -18.03 -26.34
CA ARG A 2 -0.45 -17.13 -25.36
C ARG A 2 -0.28 -17.88 -24.04
N SER A 3 0.96 -18.00 -23.57
CA SER A 3 1.30 -18.56 -22.26
C SER A 3 0.51 -17.84 -21.15
N PRO A 4 -0.05 -18.56 -20.16
CA PRO A 4 -0.74 -17.91 -19.05
C PRO A 4 0.30 -17.09 -18.28
N ARG A 5 0.14 -15.76 -18.28
CA ARG A 5 0.88 -14.92 -17.34
C ARG A 5 0.46 -15.37 -15.95
N ARG A 6 1.31 -16.16 -15.29
CA ARG A 6 1.21 -16.39 -13.86
C ARG A 6 1.13 -15.01 -13.22
N SER A 7 0.00 -14.68 -12.58
CA SER A 7 -0.07 -13.51 -11.71
C SER A 7 0.80 -13.84 -10.48
N ALA A 8 2.11 -13.73 -10.64
CA ALA A 8 3.04 -13.98 -9.56
C ALA A 8 2.78 -12.92 -8.48
N ILE A 9 2.16 -13.35 -7.39
CA ILE A 9 2.30 -12.68 -6.11
C ILE A 9 3.66 -13.14 -5.61
N GLY A 10 4.73 -12.59 -6.19
CA GLY A 10 6.02 -13.26 -6.22
C GLY A 10 7.05 -12.83 -5.19
N GLY A 11 6.74 -11.85 -4.33
CA GLY A 11 7.72 -11.36 -3.37
C GLY A 11 7.08 -10.47 -2.31
N VAL A 12 7.32 -10.84 -1.05
CA VAL A 12 7.22 -9.93 0.09
C VAL A 12 8.58 -9.23 0.18
N ASP A 13 8.58 -7.90 0.20
CA ASP A 13 9.84 -7.14 0.23
C ASP A 13 10.41 -7.05 1.65
N LEU A 14 9.53 -6.95 2.64
CA LEU A 14 9.89 -6.79 4.04
C LEU A 14 8.95 -7.60 4.94
N ILE A 15 9.48 -8.23 5.97
CA ILE A 15 8.69 -8.82 7.06
C ILE A 15 8.98 -8.00 8.32
N ALA A 16 7.95 -7.35 8.85
CA ALA A 16 8.03 -6.66 10.12
C ALA A 16 7.59 -7.60 11.24
N TYR A 17 8.43 -7.75 12.26
CA TYR A 17 8.08 -8.44 13.47
C TYR A 17 7.60 -7.43 14.50
N VAL A 18 6.37 -7.59 14.98
CA VAL A 18 5.73 -6.63 15.88
C VAL A 18 5.26 -7.34 17.14
N ASP A 19 5.68 -6.81 18.27
CA ASP A 19 5.08 -7.12 19.56
C ASP A 19 3.86 -6.21 19.76
N ILE A 20 2.66 -6.79 19.56
CA ILE A 20 1.39 -6.04 19.59
C ILE A 20 0.95 -5.75 21.02
N ASP A 21 1.42 -6.55 21.99
CA ASP A 21 0.99 -6.48 23.38
C ASP A 21 2.11 -6.97 24.31
N GLU A 22 2.80 -6.02 24.94
CA GLU A 22 3.89 -6.29 25.89
C GLU A 22 3.42 -7.05 27.14
N GLN A 23 2.12 -7.09 27.43
CA GLN A 23 1.56 -7.83 28.58
C GLN A 23 1.07 -9.24 28.21
N ILE A 24 0.67 -9.48 26.95
CA ILE A 24 0.11 -10.77 26.49
C ILE A 24 1.08 -11.53 25.56
N GLY A 25 2.19 -10.92 25.15
CA GLY A 25 3.30 -11.58 24.44
C GLY A 25 2.96 -12.06 23.02
N LYS A 26 1.99 -11.43 22.34
CA LYS A 26 1.59 -11.80 20.98
C LYS A 26 2.53 -11.17 19.95
N PHE A 27 3.61 -11.88 19.68
CA PHE A 27 4.52 -11.60 18.57
C PHE A 27 3.87 -11.99 17.23
N THR A 28 3.85 -11.06 16.28
CA THR A 28 3.32 -11.31 14.92
C THR A 28 4.36 -11.00 13.86
N SER A 29 4.29 -11.71 12.74
CA SER A 29 5.01 -11.37 11.52
C SER A 29 4.04 -10.75 10.51
N VAL A 30 4.37 -9.55 10.05
CA VAL A 30 3.56 -8.81 9.08
C VAL A 30 4.35 -8.64 7.79
N PRO A 31 3.94 -9.28 6.69
CA PRO A 31 4.52 -9.00 5.39
C PRO A 31 4.16 -7.59 4.95
N ILE A 32 5.11 -6.88 4.34
CA ILE A 32 4.94 -5.54 3.77
C ILE A 32 5.47 -5.59 2.34
N GLN A 33 4.67 -5.10 1.40
CA GLN A 33 5.11 -4.85 0.03
C GLN A 33 5.54 -3.39 -0.09
N ILE A 34 6.73 -3.16 -0.62
CA ILE A 34 7.27 -1.84 -0.91
C ILE A 34 7.06 -1.50 -2.40
N LYS A 35 6.71 -0.24 -2.65
CA LYS A 35 6.58 0.37 -3.96
C LYS A 35 7.38 1.66 -3.96
N ALA A 36 8.66 1.52 -4.27
CA ALA A 36 9.61 2.64 -4.31
C ALA A 36 9.58 3.35 -5.66
N ALA A 37 9.61 4.69 -5.64
CA ALA A 37 9.69 5.55 -6.81
C ALA A 37 10.66 6.71 -6.54
N THR A 38 11.48 7.06 -7.54
CA THR A 38 12.38 8.22 -7.46
C THR A 38 11.63 9.55 -7.41
N GLN A 39 10.45 9.58 -8.04
CA GLN A 39 9.50 10.69 -7.99
C GLN A 39 8.30 10.26 -7.14
N ARG A 40 7.08 10.53 -7.61
CA ARG A 40 5.82 10.16 -6.95
C ARG A 40 5.12 9.08 -7.76
N SER A 41 4.54 8.09 -7.11
CA SER A 41 3.76 7.07 -7.79
C SER A 41 2.77 6.40 -6.85
N PHE A 42 1.51 6.30 -7.28
CA PHE A 42 0.48 5.55 -6.58
C PHE A 42 -0.18 4.58 -7.55
N SER A 43 -0.50 3.38 -7.09
CA SER A 43 -1.18 2.39 -7.92
C SER A 43 -2.04 1.46 -7.11
N ILE A 44 -3.14 0.99 -7.70
CA ILE A 44 -4.01 -0.02 -7.12
C ILE A 44 -4.00 -1.20 -8.09
N ASP A 45 -3.46 -2.33 -7.66
CA ASP A 45 -3.33 -3.53 -8.49
C ASP A 45 -4.23 -4.64 -7.95
N ARG A 46 -5.14 -5.15 -8.78
CA ARG A 46 -6.17 -6.14 -8.39
C ARG A 46 -5.58 -7.44 -7.88
N LYS A 47 -4.32 -7.76 -8.19
CA LYS A 47 -3.68 -8.97 -7.64
C LYS A 47 -3.61 -8.98 -6.11
N TYR A 48 -3.60 -7.80 -5.48
CA TYR A 48 -3.58 -7.67 -4.02
C TYR A 48 -4.96 -7.85 -3.38
N ALA A 49 -6.05 -8.02 -4.16
CA ALA A 49 -7.37 -8.36 -3.63
C ALA A 49 -7.38 -9.67 -2.82
N LYS A 50 -6.44 -10.58 -3.10
CA LYS A 50 -6.24 -11.83 -2.34
C LYS A 50 -5.64 -11.62 -0.95
N PHE A 51 -5.04 -10.44 -0.71
CA PHE A 51 -4.41 -10.06 0.56
C PHE A 51 -4.89 -8.66 0.95
N PRO A 52 -6.19 -8.52 1.27
CA PRO A 52 -6.83 -7.21 1.44
C PRO A 52 -6.17 -6.37 2.56
N ASP A 53 -5.57 -7.04 3.54
CA ASP A 53 -4.93 -6.43 4.71
C ASP A 53 -3.40 -6.30 4.58
N LEU A 54 -2.81 -6.73 3.45
CA LEU A 54 -1.39 -6.57 3.19
C LEU A 54 -1.03 -5.08 3.13
N PRO A 55 -0.16 -4.57 4.02
CA PRO A 55 0.36 -3.22 3.91
C PRO A 55 1.19 -3.05 2.62
N LEU A 56 0.83 -2.03 1.85
CA LEU A 56 1.53 -1.55 0.67
C LEU A 56 2.17 -0.21 1.03
N ALA A 57 3.50 -0.20 1.14
CA ALA A 57 4.30 0.99 1.43
C ALA A 57 4.74 1.68 0.13
N TYR A 58 4.14 2.81 -0.20
CA TYR A 58 4.53 3.67 -1.31
C TYR A 58 5.60 4.64 -0.83
N MET A 59 6.83 4.48 -1.30
CA MET A 59 7.96 5.33 -0.95
C MET A 59 8.25 6.27 -2.12
N TRP A 60 8.07 7.57 -1.91
CA TRP A 60 8.31 8.61 -2.90
C TRP A 60 9.64 9.31 -2.61
N GLY A 61 10.33 9.76 -3.66
CA GLY A 61 11.56 10.53 -3.49
C GLY A 61 12.78 9.70 -3.07
N VAL A 62 12.83 8.39 -3.38
CA VAL A 62 13.92 7.52 -2.86
C VAL A 62 15.34 7.90 -3.32
N GLY A 63 15.48 8.81 -4.29
CA GLY A 63 16.76 9.40 -4.67
C GLY A 63 17.25 10.54 -3.77
N GLN A 64 16.41 11.02 -2.86
CA GLN A 64 16.68 12.10 -1.90
C GLN A 64 16.12 11.68 -0.53
N PRO A 65 16.82 10.81 0.22
CA PRO A 65 16.31 10.19 1.44
C PRO A 65 15.77 11.18 2.48
N GLU A 66 16.36 12.37 2.56
CA GLU A 66 15.98 13.46 3.47
C GLU A 66 14.61 14.09 3.16
N THR A 67 14.10 13.91 1.94
CA THR A 67 12.76 14.39 1.52
C THR A 67 11.83 13.24 1.17
N ALA A 68 12.23 12.00 1.42
CA ALA A 68 11.43 10.83 1.07
C ALA A 68 10.16 10.78 1.92
N ILE A 69 9.02 10.55 1.26
CA ILE A 69 7.71 10.42 1.92
C ILE A 69 7.26 8.98 1.79
N ILE A 70 6.74 8.42 2.88
CA ILE A 70 6.20 7.07 2.89
C ILE A 70 4.72 7.12 3.21
N TYR A 71 3.90 6.53 2.33
CA TYR A 71 2.51 6.24 2.61
C TYR A 71 2.34 4.73 2.75
N ALA A 72 1.74 4.26 3.84
CA ALA A 72 1.44 2.84 3.99
C ALA A 72 -0.07 2.64 4.01
N LEU A 73 -0.61 1.89 3.04
CA LEU A 73 -2.04 1.56 2.93
C LEU A 73 -2.22 0.07 2.72
N THR A 74 -3.26 -0.51 3.32
CA THR A 74 -3.75 -1.82 2.90
C THR A 74 -4.37 -1.75 1.50
N TYR A 75 -4.58 -2.89 0.85
CA TYR A 75 -5.33 -2.92 -0.40
C TYR A 75 -6.75 -2.38 -0.23
N ARG A 76 -7.42 -2.70 0.89
CA ARG A 76 -8.77 -2.19 1.19
C ARG A 76 -8.80 -0.66 1.30
N GLU A 77 -7.84 -0.06 2.01
CA GLU A 77 -7.74 1.41 2.10
C GLU A 77 -7.40 2.04 0.75
N SER A 78 -6.56 1.37 -0.06
CA SER A 78 -6.25 1.81 -1.42
C SER A 78 -7.49 1.85 -2.31
N LEU A 79 -8.41 0.88 -2.18
CA LEU A 79 -9.71 0.92 -2.84
C LEU A 79 -10.55 2.11 -2.38
N GLY A 80 -10.57 2.42 -1.07
CA GLY A 80 -11.24 3.61 -0.56
C GLY A 80 -10.72 4.91 -1.19
N VAL A 81 -9.40 5.02 -1.34
CA VAL A 81 -8.79 6.14 -2.08
C VAL A 81 -9.26 6.15 -3.53
N GLY A 82 -9.15 5.03 -4.24
CA GLY A 82 -9.60 4.90 -5.64
C GLY A 82 -11.08 5.26 -5.84
N GLN A 83 -11.94 4.86 -4.91
CA GLN A 83 -13.37 5.19 -4.91
C GLN A 83 -13.58 6.70 -4.75
N SER A 84 -12.87 7.32 -3.79
CA SER A 84 -12.93 8.78 -3.57
C SER A 84 -12.39 9.59 -4.75
N MET A 85 -11.56 8.98 -5.59
CA MET A 85 -10.99 9.56 -6.80
C MET A 85 -11.86 9.35 -8.04
N GLY A 86 -12.92 8.54 -7.96
CA GLY A 86 -13.75 8.20 -9.13
C GLY A 86 -13.14 7.13 -10.03
N TRP A 87 -12.03 6.51 -9.64
CA TRP A 87 -11.30 5.56 -10.49
C TRP A 87 -12.00 4.21 -10.61
N LEU A 88 -12.71 3.79 -9.55
CA LEU A 88 -13.33 2.46 -9.55
C LEU A 88 -14.63 2.40 -10.37
N GLN A 89 -15.13 3.57 -10.80
CA GLN A 89 -16.35 3.74 -11.58
C GLN A 89 -16.10 3.86 -13.08
N THR A 90 -14.85 4.06 -13.51
CA THR A 90 -14.51 4.09 -14.94
C THR A 90 -14.35 2.68 -15.48
N ASP A 91 -14.74 2.45 -16.75
CA ASP A 91 -14.71 1.14 -17.41
C ASP A 91 -13.32 0.49 -17.44
N SER A 92 -12.27 1.31 -17.34
CA SER A 92 -10.88 0.85 -17.21
C SER A 92 -10.57 0.11 -15.90
N TRP A 93 -11.48 0.10 -14.91
CA TRP A 93 -11.33 -0.67 -13.67
C TRP A 93 -11.80 -2.11 -13.79
N PRO A 94 -13.06 -2.40 -14.18
CA PRO A 94 -13.53 -3.77 -14.34
C PRO A 94 -12.76 -4.50 -15.43
N GLU A 95 -12.37 -3.82 -16.51
CA GLU A 95 -11.61 -4.38 -17.63
C GLU A 95 -10.09 -4.42 -17.39
N GLY A 96 -9.59 -3.54 -16.51
CA GLY A 96 -8.19 -3.43 -16.18
C GLY A 96 -7.75 -4.32 -15.02
N SER A 97 -6.42 -4.49 -14.91
CA SER A 97 -5.79 -5.14 -13.74
C SER A 97 -5.24 -4.14 -12.72
N ARG A 98 -5.06 -2.87 -13.11
CA ARG A 98 -4.37 -1.87 -12.29
C ARG A 98 -4.69 -0.43 -12.69
N TYR A 99 -4.86 0.46 -11.71
CA TYR A 99 -4.68 1.90 -11.90
C TYR A 99 -3.30 2.35 -11.44
N THR A 100 -2.75 3.35 -12.10
CA THR A 100 -1.48 3.96 -11.70
C THR A 100 -1.51 5.45 -12.01
N SER A 101 -0.99 6.25 -11.09
CA SER A 101 -0.71 7.66 -11.27
C SER A 101 0.75 7.91 -10.92
N THR A 102 1.56 8.29 -11.90
CA THR A 102 2.98 8.69 -11.75
C THR A 102 3.15 10.19 -11.54
N ALA A 103 2.05 10.93 -11.58
CA ALA A 103 1.97 12.34 -11.22
C ALA A 103 0.70 12.55 -10.37
N PRO A 104 0.73 12.14 -9.08
CA PRO A 104 -0.39 12.31 -8.17
C PRO A 104 -0.84 13.77 -8.10
N SER A 105 -2.12 14.02 -8.35
CA SER A 105 -2.74 15.34 -8.19
C SER A 105 -2.83 15.74 -6.72
N GLU A 106 -3.01 17.03 -6.42
CA GLU A 106 -3.22 17.53 -5.05
C GLU A 106 -4.35 16.77 -4.35
N ARG A 107 -5.49 16.60 -5.04
CA ARG A 107 -6.62 15.80 -4.53
C ARG A 107 -6.21 14.39 -4.13
N LEU A 108 -5.34 13.72 -4.89
CA LEU A 108 -4.86 12.39 -4.52
C LEU A 108 -3.93 12.45 -3.30
N VAL A 109 -3.03 13.43 -3.25
CA VAL A 109 -2.13 13.64 -2.11
C VAL A 109 -2.93 13.89 -0.83
N ASP A 110 -3.97 14.73 -0.86
CA ASP A 110 -4.84 15.00 0.29
C ASP A 110 -5.52 13.73 0.83
N ARG A 111 -5.90 12.80 -0.07
CA ARG A 111 -6.48 11.51 0.33
C ARG A 111 -5.44 10.56 0.92
N LEU A 112 -4.19 10.68 0.48
CA LEU A 112 -3.07 9.88 0.98
C LEU A 112 -2.52 10.40 2.31
N ALA A 113 -2.62 11.70 2.60
CA ALA A 113 -2.03 12.35 3.78
C ALA A 113 -2.30 11.63 5.10
N ARG A 114 -3.52 11.11 5.31
CA ARG A 114 -3.87 10.36 6.53
C ARG A 114 -3.15 9.01 6.70
N TYR A 115 -2.45 8.55 5.67
CA TYR A 115 -1.72 7.29 5.63
C TYR A 115 -0.20 7.49 5.58
N GLU A 116 0.24 8.74 5.70
CA GLU A 116 1.66 9.06 5.79
C GLU A 116 2.26 8.44 7.06
N VAL A 117 3.45 7.87 6.91
CA VAL A 117 4.19 7.24 8.00
C VAL A 117 5.38 8.09 8.34
N GLN A 118 5.36 8.63 9.56
CA GLN A 118 6.46 9.41 10.12
C GLN A 118 7.42 8.48 10.89
N PRO A 119 8.67 8.92 11.13
CA PRO A 119 9.56 8.25 12.06
C PRO A 119 8.85 7.96 13.40
N GLY A 120 8.92 6.71 13.87
CA GLY A 120 8.29 6.26 15.11
C GLY A 120 6.82 5.83 15.00
N THR A 121 6.09 6.10 13.90
CA THR A 121 4.66 5.74 13.81
C THR A 121 4.39 4.38 13.15
N TRP A 122 5.43 3.73 12.62
CA TRP A 122 5.34 2.43 11.94
C TRP A 122 4.65 1.34 12.76
N LYS A 123 4.99 1.17 14.04
CA LYS A 123 4.39 0.14 14.90
C LYS A 123 2.87 0.32 14.98
N GLY A 124 2.41 1.55 15.22
CA GLY A 124 0.99 1.89 15.26
C GLY A 124 0.30 1.65 13.91
N ARG A 125 0.97 2.01 12.81
CA ARG A 125 0.43 1.80 11.46
C ARG A 125 0.26 0.33 11.13
N ILE A 126 1.29 -0.48 11.37
CA ILE A 126 1.25 -1.93 11.15
C ILE A 126 0.17 -2.58 12.02
N ALA A 127 0.11 -2.23 13.30
CA ALA A 127 -0.91 -2.77 14.19
C ALA A 127 -2.33 -2.34 13.80
N SER A 128 -2.52 -1.16 13.20
CA SER A 128 -3.83 -0.72 12.69
C SER A 128 -4.32 -1.52 11.48
N ALA A 129 -3.40 -2.09 10.68
CA ALA A 129 -3.72 -2.95 9.55
C ALA A 129 -4.14 -4.36 9.99
N LEU A 130 -3.71 -4.81 11.18
CA LEU A 130 -4.03 -6.13 11.73
C LEU A 130 -5.35 -6.20 12.49
N ARG A 131 -5.80 -5.08 13.09
CA ARG A 131 -6.88 -5.04 14.10
C ARG A 131 -8.29 -4.79 13.54
N ARG A 132 -8.62 -5.25 12.33
CA ARG A 132 -9.96 -5.02 11.76
C ARG A 132 -10.61 -6.33 11.32
N GLU A 133 -11.45 -6.86 12.21
CA GLU A 133 -12.54 -7.80 11.91
C GLU A 133 -13.79 -7.03 11.46
#